data_AF-A0A7X8VEH6-F1
#
_entry.id   AF-A0A7X8VEH6-F1
#
_cell.length_a   1.000
_cell.length_b   1.000
_cell.length_c   1.000
_cell.angle_alpha   90.00
_cell.angle_beta   90.00
_cell.angle_gamma   90.00
#
_symmetry.space_group_name_H-M   'P 1'
#
loop_
_entity.id
_entity.type
_entity.pdbx_description
1 polymer ?
#
loop_
_entity_poly.entity_id
_entity_poly.type
_entity_poly.pdbx_seq_one_letter_code
_entity_poly.pdbx_strand_id
1 'polypeptide(L)' 'MPGGESYFDGGLLQLIGWSILGFLVTVCTFGICYPWAICMIYRWEARHTVIDGKRLRFDGTAWGLFGLWIKWFLL' A
#
# COMPACT_ATOMS: atom_id res chain seq x y z
N MET A 1 -31.75 4.49 0.59
CA MET A 1 -30.69 5.35 0.02
C MET A 1 -30.09 4.58 -1.13
N PRO A 2 -30.01 5.12 -2.35
CA PRO A 2 -29.39 4.39 -3.46
C PRO A 2 -27.94 4.09 -3.05
N GLY A 3 -27.59 2.79 -3.03
CA GLY A 3 -26.27 2.35 -2.57
C GLY A 3 -25.20 3.01 -3.43
N GLY A 4 -24.19 3.61 -2.80
CA GLY A 4 -23.09 4.18 -3.53
C GLY A 4 -22.39 3.08 -4.31
N GLU A 5 -22.29 3.26 -5.62
CA GLU A 5 -21.53 2.37 -6.50
C GLU A 5 -20.11 2.23 -5.91
N SER A 6 -19.74 0.99 -5.60
CA SER A 6 -18.38 0.66 -5.16
C SER A 6 -17.63 0.21 -6.39
N TYR A 7 -16.65 0.99 -6.81
CA TYR A 7 -15.88 0.72 -8.01
C TYR A 7 -14.39 0.86 -7.73
N PHE A 8 -13.63 0.03 -8.44
CA PHE A 8 -12.18 0.03 -8.39
C PHE A 8 -11.66 0.44 -9.77
N ASP A 9 -11.11 1.65 -9.85
CA ASP A 9 -10.55 2.23 -11.08
C ASP A 9 -9.06 1.89 -11.26
N GLY A 10 -8.54 0.95 -10.46
CA GLY A 10 -7.13 0.59 -10.48
C GLY A 10 -6.78 -0.32 -11.65
N GLY A 11 -5.81 0.10 -12.47
CA GLY A 11 -5.25 -0.73 -13.52
C GLY A 11 -4.40 -1.87 -12.96
N LEU A 12 -4.71 -3.12 -13.33
CA LEU A 12 -4.00 -4.32 -12.89
C LEU A 12 -2.49 -4.27 -13.24
N LEU A 13 -2.18 -3.75 -14.43
CA LEU A 13 -0.81 -3.47 -14.90
C LEU A 13 -0.05 -2.48 -14.01
N GLN A 14 -0.77 -1.47 -13.51
CA GLN A 14 -0.20 -0.43 -12.67
C GLN A 14 0.09 -0.97 -11.27
N LEU A 15 -0.79 -1.83 -10.74
CA LEU A 15 -0.60 -2.57 -9.49
C LEU A 15 0.63 -3.49 -9.56
N ILE A 16 0.78 -4.22 -10.67
CA ILE A 16 1.97 -5.04 -10.95
C ILE A 16 3.23 -4.17 -11.01
N GLY A 17 3.19 -3.03 -11.70
CA GLY A 17 4.32 -2.10 -11.78
C GLY A 17 4.75 -1.57 -10.41
N TRP A 18 3.81 -1.14 -9.57
CA TRP A 18 4.09 -0.69 -8.20
C TRP A 18 4.62 -1.81 -7.31
N SER A 19 4.10 -3.03 -7.46
CA SER A 19 4.57 -4.20 -6.71
C SER A 19 6.01 -4.56 -7.07
N ILE A 20 6.34 -4.59 -8.37
CA ILE A 20 7.71 -4.85 -8.85
C ILE A 20 8.66 -3.74 -8.39
N LEU A 21 8.23 -2.47 -8.45
CA LEU A 21 9.06 -1.35 -8.02
C LEU A 21 9.29 -1.38 -6.51
N GLY A 22 8.26 -1.70 -5.73
CA GLY A 22 8.37 -1.90 -4.29
C GLY A 22 9.30 -3.08 -3.93
N PHE A 23 9.19 -4.19 -4.66
CA PHE A 23 10.08 -5.35 -4.51
C PHE A 23 11.52 -5.00 -4.85
N LEU A 24 11.76 -4.31 -5.97
CA LEU A 24 13.09 -3.92 -6.43
C LEU A 24 13.74 -2.95 -5.44
N VAL A 25 13.00 -1.95 -4.93
CA VAL A 25 13.48 -1.05 -3.87
C VAL A 25 13.81 -1.83 -2.61
N THR A 26 12.96 -2.79 -2.21
CA THR A 26 13.19 -3.63 -1.02
C THR A 26 14.48 -4.44 -1.16
N VAL A 27 14.67 -5.11 -2.30
CA VAL A 27 15.86 -5.95 -2.56
C VAL A 27 17.11 -5.09 -2.67
N CYS A 28 17.06 -3.96 -3.39
CA CYS A 28 18.20 -3.05 -3.52
C CYS A 28 18.61 -2.39 -2.20
N THR A 29 17.68 -2.21 -1.26
CA THR A 29 17.96 -1.61 0.06
C THR A 29 18.19 -2.64 1.16
N PHE A 30 18.38 -3.92 0.83
CA PHE A 30 18.54 -5.01 1.81
C PHE A 30 17.39 -5.07 2.84
N GLY A 31 16.17 -4.78 2.42
CA GLY A 31 14.98 -4.86 3.27
C GLY A 31 14.70 -3.62 4.12
N ILE A 32 15.61 -2.63 4.17
CA ILE A 32 15.46 -1.42 5.00
C ILE A 32 14.23 -0.61 4.58
N CYS A 33 13.95 -0.52 3.27
CA CYS A 33 12.81 0.25 2.76
C CYS A 33 11.54 -0.61 2.52
N TYR A 34 11.49 -1.85 3.00
CA TYR A 34 10.32 -2.72 2.86
C TYR A 34 9.00 -2.09 3.34
N PRO A 35 8.90 -1.52 4.56
CA PRO A 35 7.66 -0.91 5.02
C PRO A 35 7.27 0.34 4.23
N TRP A 36 8.25 1.04 3.65
CA TRP A 36 7.98 2.18 2.78
C TRP A 36 7.37 1.74 1.44
N ALA A 37 7.90 0.68 0.84
CA ALA A 37 7.35 0.08 -0.38
C ALA A 37 5.90 -0.40 -0.16
N ILE A 38 5.63 -1.09 0.96
CA ILE A 38 4.28 -1.52 1.32
C ILE A 38 3.32 -0.34 1.47
N CYS A 39 3.69 0.66 2.28
CA CYS A 39 2.83 1.83 2.48
C CYS A 39 2.54 2.55 1.16
N MET A 40 3.48 2.56 0.22
CA MET A 40 3.29 3.15 -1.09
C MET A 40 2.27 2.39 -1.94
N ILE A 41 2.36 1.05 -2.01
CA ILE A 41 1.43 0.19 -2.75
C ILE A 41 0.01 0.31 -2.16
N TYR A 42 -0.12 0.17 -0.83
CA TYR A 42 -1.42 0.29 -0.15
C TYR A 42 -2.03 1.68 -0.30
N ARG A 43 -1.22 2.74 -0.30
CA ARG A 43 -1.70 4.10 -0.54
C ARG A 43 -2.12 4.32 -1.99
N TRP A 44 -1.52 3.62 -2.95
CA TRP A 44 -1.95 3.64 -4.34
C TRP A 44 -3.28 2.90 -4.49
N GLU A 45 -3.40 1.70 -3.91
CA GLU A 45 -4.61 0.87 -3.95
C GLU A 45 -5.81 1.55 -3.28
N ALA A 46 -5.63 2.10 -2.08
CA ALA A 46 -6.67 2.85 -1.38
C ALA A 46 -7.17 4.04 -2.22
N ARG A 47 -6.28 4.74 -2.93
CA ARG A 47 -6.67 5.85 -3.82
C ARG A 47 -7.43 5.40 -5.07
N HIS A 48 -7.31 4.16 -5.50
CA HIS A 48 -8.05 3.63 -6.66
C HIS A 48 -9.30 2.83 -6.24
N THR A 49 -9.54 2.72 -4.94
CA THR A 49 -10.71 2.03 -4.38
C THR A 49 -11.72 3.07 -3.88
N VAL A 50 -12.92 3.08 -4.47
CA VAL A 50 -14.05 3.87 -4.01
C VAL A 50 -15.10 2.89 -3.49
N ILE A 51 -15.44 3.01 -2.21
CA ILE A 51 -16.47 2.18 -1.57
C ILE A 51 -17.61 3.10 -1.18
N ASP A 52 -18.82 2.79 -1.64
CA ASP A 52 -20.04 3.56 -1.31
C ASP A 52 -19.89 5.07 -1.63
N GLY A 53 -19.28 5.38 -2.78
CA GLY A 53 -18.97 6.76 -3.20
C GLY A 53 -17.89 7.48 -2.38
N LYS A 54 -17.26 6.83 -1.39
CA LYS A 54 -16.17 7.38 -0.58
C LYS A 54 -14.84 6.80 -1.01
N ARG A 55 -13.89 7.69 -1.31
CA ARG A 55 -12.52 7.31 -1.68
C ARG A 55 -11.75 6.89 -0.44
N LEU A 56 -11.19 5.69 -0.45
CA LEU A 56 -10.36 5.22 0.66
C LEU A 56 -9.08 6.06 0.74
N ARG A 57 -8.71 6.47 1.96
CA ARG A 57 -7.45 7.16 2.24
C ARG A 57 -6.66 6.33 3.22
N PHE A 58 -5.47 5.93 2.80
CA PHE A 58 -4.50 5.28 3.68
C PHE A 58 -3.68 6.36 4.41
N ASP A 59 -3.83 6.41 5.73
CA ASP A 59 -3.05 7.28 6.64
C ASP A 59 -1.88 6.54 7.31
N GLY A 60 -1.67 5.27 6.96
CA GLY A 60 -0.59 4.47 7.52
C GLY A 60 0.79 5.04 7.16
N THR A 61 1.61 5.25 8.19
CA THR A 61 2.99 5.76 8.03
C THR A 61 3.97 4.59 7.97
N ALA A 62 4.93 4.66 7.04
CA ALA A 62 5.99 3.66 6.91
C ALA A 62 6.77 3.46 8.23
N TRP A 63 6.90 4.51 9.03
CA TRP A 63 7.58 4.48 10.33
C TRP A 63 6.84 3.64 11.39
N GLY A 64 5.50 3.69 11.39
CA GLY A 64 4.68 2.85 12.27
C GLY A 64 4.78 1.37 11.91
N LEU A 65 4.80 1.07 10.60
CA LEU A 65 5.01 -0.28 10.10
C LEU A 65 6.43 -0.80 10.41
N PHE A 66 7.45 0.07 10.31
CA PHE A 66 8.83 -0.27 10.64
C PHE A 66 9.00 -0.61 12.12
N GLY A 67 8.33 0.10 13.02
CA GLY A 67 8.32 -0.22 14.45
C GLY A 67 7.70 -1.59 14.75
N LEU A 68 6.64 -1.98 14.03
CA LEU A 68 6.09 -3.33 14.10
C LEU A 68 7.06 -4.37 13.53
N TRP A 69 7.71 -4.07 12.41
CA TRP A 69 8.66 -4.97 11.76
C TRP A 69 9.88 -5.30 12.66
N ILE A 70 10.45 -4.28 13.33
CA ILE A 70 11.49 -4.50 14.35
C ILE A 70 10.96 -5.34 15.50
N LYS A 71 9.75 -5.07 15.98
CA LYS A 71 9.13 -5.86 17.05
C LYS A 71 9.05 -7.35 16.70
N TRP A 72 8.68 -7.68 15.46
CA TRP A 72 8.62 -9.06 14.98
C TRP A 72 10.00 -9.69 14.82
N PHE A 73 11.03 -8.90 14.51
CA PHE A 73 12.40 -9.39 14.40
C PHE A 73 13.04 -9.68 15.78
N LEU A 74 12.52 -9.06 16.84
CA LEU A 74 13.06 -9.12 18.21
C LEU A 74 12.22 -9.97 19.17
N LEU A 75 11.10 -10.53 18.70
CA LEU A 75 10.21 -11.43 19.46
C LEU A 75 10.56 -12.91 19.19
#